data_AF-A0A8C3F1J9-F1
#
_entry.id   AF-A0A8C3F1J9-F1
#
_cell.length_a   1.000
_cell.length_b   1.000
_cell.length_c   1.000
_cell.angle_alpha   90.00
_cell.angle_beta   90.00
_cell.angle_gamma   90.00
#
_symmetry.space_group_name_H-M   'P 1'
#
loop_
_entity.id
_entity.type
_entity.pdbx_description
1 polymer ?
#
loop_
_entity_poly.entity_id
_entity_poly.type
_entity_poly.pdbx_seq_one_letter_code
_entity_poly.pdbx_strand_id
1 'polypeptide(L)'
;MMAQRALPNPYADYDKSLATGYFDAAGRLTPEFTQRLNNKIRELLQQMERGLKSADPHDCTAYTGWTGLPGSDPAVVLTCHPLASCIKYKEMTKQERTLWVMSLDVPEKSVCIALLYLHLYDVYGDPAYLQVAHEYVKKSLRCMTRRSITFLCGDAGPLAVAAVIYHKLQNQKQAEDYIIRLLHLHKADPRVPDELLYGRMGYLSALIFVNKHFGEEKIPQSHIQQVCEAVVASGESLAKKRNFTAKSPLMYEWYQEYYVGAAHGLAGIYYYLMQPGFGVSQVKLHNTVKPSVDYVCQLKFPSGNYPPCIGDTRDLLIHWCHGAPGVIYMLVQAYKVFGEQQYLNDALQCAEVIWQHGLLKKGYGLCHGTAGNAYAFLALYNLTQNMKYLYRACKFAEWCLSYGQHGCRTPDTPFSLFEGMAGTIYFLADLLVPTKAKFPAFEL
;
A
#
# COMPACT_ATOMS: atom_id res chain seq x y z
N MET A 1 8.90 -22.71 -3.28
CA MET A 1 9.52 -22.18 -2.04
C MET A 1 9.83 -20.69 -2.23
N MET A 2 9.72 -19.85 -1.19
CA MET A 2 9.95 -18.39 -1.24
C MET A 2 11.24 -17.99 -1.98
N ALA A 3 12.33 -18.72 -1.75
CA ALA A 3 13.64 -18.50 -2.38
C ALA A 3 13.62 -18.49 -3.92
N GLN A 4 12.61 -19.12 -4.56
CA GLN A 4 12.48 -19.10 -6.03
C GLN A 4 12.01 -17.73 -6.56
N ARG A 5 11.31 -16.93 -5.74
CA ARG A 5 10.75 -15.62 -6.12
C ARG A 5 11.61 -14.44 -5.66
N ALA A 6 12.57 -14.70 -4.76
CA ALA A 6 13.54 -13.73 -4.29
C ALA A 6 14.89 -13.89 -5.00
N LEU A 7 15.66 -12.80 -5.03
CA LEU A 7 17.09 -12.83 -5.30
C LEU A 7 17.82 -12.98 -3.96
N PRO A 8 18.91 -13.75 -3.88
CA PRO A 8 19.70 -13.87 -2.67
C PRO A 8 20.12 -12.49 -2.17
N ASN A 9 19.95 -12.21 -0.87
CA ASN A 9 20.38 -10.95 -0.29
C ASN A 9 21.92 -10.89 -0.25
N PRO A 10 22.58 -9.99 -1.02
CA PRO A 10 24.04 -9.92 -1.08
C PRO A 10 24.64 -9.10 0.07
N TYR A 11 23.82 -8.42 0.87
CA TYR A 11 24.28 -7.49 1.88
C TYR A 11 24.52 -8.19 3.21
N ALA A 12 25.68 -7.91 3.84
CA ALA A 12 25.90 -8.25 5.24
C ALA A 12 24.85 -7.56 6.12
N ASP A 13 24.38 -8.26 7.15
CA ASP A 13 23.44 -7.68 8.12
C ASP A 13 24.12 -6.59 8.96
N TYR A 14 23.31 -5.88 9.75
CA TYR A 14 23.75 -4.73 10.52
C TYR A 14 24.98 -5.02 11.39
N ASP A 15 25.99 -4.18 11.19
CA ASP A 15 27.08 -3.97 12.12
C ASP A 15 27.28 -2.46 12.30
N LYS A 16 27.70 -2.04 13.50
CA LYS A 16 27.87 -0.62 13.82
C LYS A 16 28.87 0.05 12.88
N SER A 17 29.94 -0.63 12.48
CA SER A 17 30.96 -0.08 11.58
C SER A 17 30.44 0.06 10.14
N LEU A 18 29.61 -0.87 9.67
CA LEU A 18 29.00 -0.81 8.34
C LEU A 18 27.93 0.29 8.25
N ALA A 19 27.25 0.58 9.36
CA ALA A 19 26.16 1.56 9.41
C ALA A 19 26.63 3.01 9.31
N THR A 20 27.87 3.33 9.69
CA THR A 20 28.41 4.70 9.67
C THR A 20 28.47 5.31 8.28
N GLY A 21 28.54 4.48 7.22
CA GLY A 21 28.44 4.95 5.84
C GLY A 21 27.04 5.41 5.43
N TYR A 22 26.01 5.10 6.21
CA TYR A 22 24.60 5.36 5.89
C TYR A 22 23.98 6.41 6.79
N PHE A 23 24.24 6.35 8.10
CA PHE A 23 23.66 7.28 9.07
C PHE A 23 24.52 7.41 10.34
N ASP A 24 24.29 8.50 11.07
CA ASP A 24 24.91 8.76 12.38
C ASP A 24 24.20 8.02 13.53
N ALA A 25 24.73 8.14 14.76
CA ALA A 25 24.14 7.49 15.94
C ALA A 25 22.72 7.97 16.29
N ALA A 26 22.27 9.10 15.74
CA ALA A 26 20.90 9.61 15.89
C ALA A 26 19.97 9.14 14.75
N GLY A 27 20.46 8.29 13.84
CA GLY A 27 19.70 7.79 12.70
C GLY A 27 19.50 8.84 11.59
N ARG A 28 20.29 9.93 11.58
CA ARG A 28 20.28 10.89 10.47
C ARG A 28 21.18 10.37 9.36
N LEU A 29 20.68 10.36 8.13
CA LEU A 29 21.45 9.90 6.99
C LEU A 29 22.71 10.74 6.76
N THR A 30 23.78 10.11 6.31
CA THR A 30 25.01 10.81 5.93
C THR A 30 24.75 11.71 4.72
N PRO A 31 25.45 12.85 4.60
CA PRO A 31 25.37 13.70 3.40
C PRO A 31 25.69 12.92 2.11
N GLU A 32 26.65 12.00 2.15
CA GLU A 32 27.07 11.18 1.02
C GLU A 32 25.96 10.25 0.55
N PHE A 33 25.33 9.51 1.47
CA PHE A 33 24.22 8.62 1.12
C PHE A 33 22.99 9.42 0.66
N THR A 34 22.68 10.52 1.35
CA THR A 34 21.63 11.47 0.98
C THR A 34 21.82 11.98 -0.45
N GLN A 35 23.05 12.34 -0.83
CA GLN A 35 23.35 12.79 -2.19
C GLN A 35 23.09 11.70 -3.24
N ARG A 36 23.44 10.43 -2.93
CA ARG A 36 23.18 9.30 -3.82
C ARG A 36 21.68 9.06 -4.02
N LEU A 37 20.89 9.10 -2.95
CA LEU A 37 19.43 9.01 -3.02
C LEU A 37 18.86 10.12 -3.90
N ASN A 38 19.23 11.38 -3.66
CA ASN A 38 18.77 12.54 -4.44
C ASN A 38 19.17 12.47 -5.92
N ASN A 39 20.36 11.99 -6.23
CA ASN A 39 20.78 11.78 -7.62
C ASN A 39 19.89 10.75 -8.31
N LYS A 40 19.61 9.62 -7.65
CA LYS A 40 18.77 8.57 -8.23
C LYS A 40 17.30 8.99 -8.35
N ILE A 41 16.77 9.72 -7.36
CA ILE A 41 15.43 10.28 -7.41
C ILE A 41 15.27 11.14 -8.67
N ARG A 42 16.20 12.07 -8.92
CA ARG A 42 16.17 12.94 -10.12
C ARG A 42 16.28 12.14 -11.42
N GLU A 43 17.18 11.16 -11.47
CA GLU A 43 17.35 10.28 -12.64
C GLU A 43 16.07 9.50 -12.97
N LEU A 44 15.47 8.85 -11.96
CA LEU A 44 14.24 8.08 -12.13
C LEU A 44 13.04 8.98 -12.43
N LEU A 45 12.95 10.16 -11.82
CA LEU A 45 11.87 11.11 -12.10
C LEU A 45 11.88 11.54 -13.57
N GLN A 46 13.06 11.82 -14.15
CA GLN A 46 13.18 12.13 -15.58
C GLN A 46 12.77 10.96 -16.47
N GLN A 47 13.15 9.73 -16.12
CA GLN A 47 12.75 8.53 -16.86
C GLN A 47 11.24 8.32 -16.80
N MET A 48 10.65 8.45 -15.61
CA MET A 48 9.21 8.35 -15.37
C MET A 48 8.44 9.40 -16.17
N GLU A 49 8.85 10.66 -16.12
CA GLU A 49 8.18 11.75 -16.87
C GLU A 49 8.24 11.54 -18.39
N ARG A 50 9.37 11.07 -18.92
CA ARG A 50 9.47 10.71 -20.34
C ARG A 50 8.51 9.58 -20.69
N GLY A 51 8.49 8.53 -19.87
CA GLY A 51 7.60 7.38 -20.05
C GLY A 51 6.11 7.73 -19.98
N LEU A 52 5.73 8.61 -19.06
CA LEU A 52 4.37 9.11 -18.91
C LEU A 52 3.93 9.99 -20.10
N LYS A 53 4.86 10.72 -20.73
CA LYS A 53 4.57 11.55 -21.92
C LYS A 53 4.48 10.73 -23.20
N SER A 54 5.23 9.63 -23.30
CA SER A 54 5.21 8.73 -24.47
C SER A 54 4.03 7.77 -24.46
N ALA A 55 3.33 7.63 -23.34
CA ALA A 55 2.09 6.87 -23.25
C ALA A 55 0.98 7.59 -24.03
N ASP A 56 0.21 6.84 -24.84
CA ASP A 56 -0.84 7.41 -25.68
C ASP A 56 -1.90 8.11 -24.82
N PRO A 57 -2.15 9.42 -25.03
CA PRO A 57 -3.15 10.17 -24.26
C PRO A 57 -4.60 9.73 -24.51
N HIS A 58 -4.87 8.92 -25.54
CA HIS A 58 -6.18 8.32 -25.85
C HIS A 58 -6.27 6.85 -25.45
N ASP A 59 -5.16 6.24 -24.99
CA ASP A 59 -5.15 4.88 -24.51
C ASP A 59 -5.76 4.83 -23.11
N CYS A 60 -7.09 4.76 -23.10
CA CYS A 60 -7.88 4.51 -21.92
C CYS A 60 -7.88 3.01 -21.53
N THR A 61 -7.08 2.17 -22.21
CA THR A 61 -6.97 0.75 -21.88
C THR A 61 -5.82 0.53 -20.90
N ALA A 62 -6.18 0.08 -19.71
CA ALA A 62 -5.29 0.16 -18.56
C ALA A 62 -4.22 -0.95 -18.46
N TYR A 63 -4.07 -1.86 -19.43
CA TYR A 63 -3.30 -3.09 -19.20
C TYR A 63 -2.40 -3.61 -20.33
N THR A 64 -2.43 -3.09 -21.57
CA THR A 64 -1.51 -3.57 -22.62
C THR A 64 -0.88 -2.42 -23.40
N GLY A 65 0.19 -1.84 -22.84
CA GLY A 65 1.11 -1.00 -23.61
C GLY A 65 2.07 -1.87 -24.43
N TRP A 66 1.92 -1.84 -25.76
CA TRP A 66 2.86 -2.26 -26.82
C TRP A 66 4.02 -3.22 -26.46
N THR A 67 3.89 -4.50 -26.83
CA THR A 67 5.05 -5.33 -27.21
C THR A 67 5.48 -4.95 -28.62
N GLY A 68 6.41 -4.00 -28.74
CA GLY A 68 7.19 -3.83 -29.96
C GLY A 68 8.23 -4.94 -30.08
N LEU A 69 7.84 -6.11 -30.59
CA LEU A 69 8.74 -7.09 -31.19
C LEU A 69 8.05 -7.64 -32.46
N PRO A 70 8.71 -7.65 -33.63
CA PRO A 70 8.11 -8.16 -34.85
C PRO A 70 8.01 -9.70 -34.77
N GLY A 71 6.80 -10.25 -34.81
CA GLY A 71 6.60 -11.67 -35.15
C GLY A 71 5.76 -12.55 -34.23
N SER A 72 4.69 -12.05 -33.59
CA SER A 72 3.69 -12.97 -32.97
C SER A 72 2.26 -12.49 -33.15
N ASP A 73 1.40 -13.43 -33.55
CA ASP A 73 0.05 -13.27 -34.12
C ASP A 73 -0.95 -12.38 -33.32
N PRO A 74 -1.82 -11.63 -34.03
CA PRO A 74 -2.85 -10.77 -33.43
C PRO A 74 -4.18 -11.52 -33.27
N ALA A 75 -4.35 -12.29 -32.20
CA ALA A 75 -5.67 -12.80 -31.83
C ALA A 75 -5.73 -13.22 -30.35
N VAL A 76 -6.08 -12.29 -29.46
CA VAL A 76 -7.08 -12.44 -28.37
C VAL A 76 -7.23 -11.04 -27.75
N VAL A 77 -8.13 -10.23 -28.30
CA VAL A 77 -8.62 -9.01 -27.63
C VAL A 77 -9.93 -9.41 -26.94
N LEU A 78 -9.87 -9.68 -25.63
CA LEU A 78 -11.07 -9.90 -24.82
C LEU A 78 -11.46 -8.57 -24.17
N THR A 79 -12.38 -7.86 -24.81
CA THR A 79 -13.18 -6.82 -24.17
C THR A 79 -14.09 -7.48 -23.12
N CYS A 80 -14.08 -7.01 -21.87
CA CYS A 80 -14.95 -7.58 -20.84
C CYS A 80 -15.91 -6.52 -20.26
N HIS A 81 -17.19 -6.69 -20.60
CA HIS A 81 -18.34 -6.05 -19.97
C HIS A 81 -18.63 -6.66 -18.57
N PRO A 82 -19.26 -5.92 -17.63
CA PRO A 82 -19.40 -6.33 -16.23
C PRO A 82 -20.38 -7.48 -15.93
N LEU A 83 -21.11 -7.99 -16.93
CA LEU A 83 -22.22 -8.94 -16.72
C LEU A 83 -21.93 -10.37 -17.20
N ALA A 84 -20.77 -10.65 -17.81
CA ALA A 84 -20.44 -11.97 -18.34
C ALA A 84 -19.38 -12.77 -17.54
N SER A 85 -18.98 -12.29 -16.35
CA SER A 85 -17.78 -12.75 -15.63
C SER A 85 -17.98 -13.94 -14.67
N CYS A 86 -19.19 -14.46 -14.49
CA CYS A 86 -19.42 -15.55 -13.52
C CYS A 86 -18.90 -16.93 -13.96
N ILE A 87 -18.72 -17.18 -15.26
CA ILE A 87 -18.38 -18.52 -15.76
C ILE A 87 -16.86 -18.75 -15.82
N LYS A 88 -16.04 -17.73 -16.09
CA LYS A 88 -14.57 -17.89 -16.21
C LYS A 88 -13.81 -17.96 -14.88
N TYR A 89 -14.37 -17.51 -13.75
CA TYR A 89 -13.67 -17.54 -12.45
C TYR A 89 -13.37 -18.98 -11.96
N LYS A 90 -14.26 -19.95 -12.26
CA LYS A 90 -14.06 -21.35 -11.87
C LYS A 90 -12.95 -22.05 -12.66
N GLU A 91 -12.68 -21.60 -13.88
CA GLU A 91 -11.72 -22.22 -14.81
C GLU A 91 -10.32 -21.60 -14.72
N MET A 92 -10.18 -20.45 -14.07
CA MET A 92 -8.88 -19.82 -13.85
C MET A 92 -8.05 -20.56 -12.82
N THR A 93 -6.78 -20.80 -13.15
CA THR A 93 -5.78 -21.34 -12.23
C THR A 93 -5.63 -20.40 -11.02
N LYS A 94 -5.29 -20.96 -9.85
CA LYS A 94 -5.08 -20.16 -8.62
C LYS A 94 -3.99 -19.09 -8.78
N GLN A 95 -3.09 -19.26 -9.76
CA GLN A 95 -2.05 -18.32 -10.12
C GLN A 95 -2.59 -17.15 -10.99
N GLU A 96 -3.50 -17.42 -11.92
CA GLU A 96 -4.21 -16.39 -12.70
C GLU A 96 -5.15 -15.56 -11.80
N ARG A 97 -5.77 -16.16 -10.78
CA ARG A 97 -6.56 -15.42 -9.77
C ARG A 97 -5.72 -14.47 -8.92
N THR A 98 -4.44 -14.76 -8.73
CA THR A 98 -3.52 -13.85 -8.01
C THR A 98 -3.05 -12.70 -8.92
N LEU A 99 -3.10 -12.89 -10.24
CA LEU A 99 -2.73 -11.90 -11.26
C LEU A 99 -3.92 -11.03 -11.70
N TRP A 100 -5.15 -11.54 -11.62
CA TRP A 100 -6.39 -10.85 -12.00
C TRP A 100 -6.83 -9.70 -11.08
N VAL A 101 -6.11 -9.47 -9.98
CA VAL A 101 -6.56 -8.64 -8.85
C VAL A 101 -6.23 -7.15 -9.01
N MET A 102 -5.55 -6.72 -10.08
CA MET A 102 -5.08 -5.33 -10.16
C MET A 102 -5.13 -4.76 -11.58
N SER A 103 -6.34 -4.56 -12.12
CA SER A 103 -6.54 -3.59 -13.20
C SER A 103 -6.95 -2.26 -12.57
N LEU A 104 -5.98 -1.37 -12.33
CA LEU A 104 -6.29 -0.01 -11.92
C LEU A 104 -6.80 0.78 -13.14
N ASP A 105 -7.99 1.37 -13.09
CA ASP A 105 -8.55 2.19 -14.17
C ASP A 105 -7.63 3.42 -14.42
N VAL A 106 -7.69 4.00 -15.63
CA VAL A 106 -6.96 5.23 -16.04
C VAL A 106 -6.99 6.42 -15.03
N PRO A 107 -8.10 6.71 -14.31
CA PRO A 107 -8.16 7.79 -13.30
C PRO A 107 -7.18 7.56 -12.14
N GLU A 108 -6.96 6.29 -11.79
CA GLU A 108 -6.23 5.84 -10.61
C GLU A 108 -4.71 6.04 -10.81
N LYS A 109 -4.25 5.97 -12.06
CA LYS A 109 -2.85 6.23 -12.44
C LYS A 109 -2.49 7.70 -12.25
N SER A 110 -3.36 8.63 -12.64
CA SER A 110 -3.06 10.08 -12.56
C SER A 110 -3.03 10.59 -11.12
N VAL A 111 -3.97 10.17 -10.27
CA VAL A 111 -3.98 10.59 -8.85
C VAL A 111 -2.78 10.06 -8.08
N CYS A 112 -2.34 8.83 -8.36
CA CYS A 112 -1.16 8.24 -7.76
C CYS A 112 0.12 9.03 -8.09
N ILE A 113 0.24 9.55 -9.31
CA ILE A 113 1.35 10.44 -9.68
C ILE A 113 1.21 11.80 -8.98
N ALA A 114 0.01 12.36 -8.88
CA ALA A 114 -0.22 13.58 -8.11
C ALA A 114 0.20 13.43 -6.65
N LEU A 115 -0.08 12.27 -6.03
CA LEU A 115 0.35 11.94 -4.68
C LEU A 115 1.89 11.89 -4.54
N LEU A 116 2.60 11.31 -5.52
CA LEU A 116 4.07 11.35 -5.53
C LEU A 116 4.58 12.79 -5.54
N TYR A 117 4.10 13.62 -6.47
CA TYR A 117 4.57 15.01 -6.56
C TYR A 117 4.18 15.86 -5.34
N LEU A 118 3.03 15.59 -4.73
CA LEU A 118 2.67 16.20 -3.45
C LEU A 118 3.66 15.82 -2.34
N HIS A 119 4.06 14.56 -2.27
CA HIS A 119 5.09 14.11 -1.32
C HIS A 119 6.47 14.73 -1.62
N LEU A 120 6.88 14.79 -2.89
CA LEU A 120 8.14 15.47 -3.28
C LEU A 120 8.12 16.95 -2.91
N TYR A 121 6.98 17.63 -3.05
CA TYR A 121 6.81 19.00 -2.56
C TYR A 121 7.02 19.08 -1.04
N ASP A 122 6.43 18.17 -0.26
CA ASP A 122 6.58 18.16 1.20
C ASP A 122 8.03 17.86 1.65
N VAL A 123 8.78 17.06 0.88
CA VAL A 123 10.19 16.72 1.16
C VAL A 123 11.15 17.84 0.77
N TYR A 124 11.00 18.40 -0.44
CA TYR A 124 11.97 19.33 -1.02
C TYR A 124 11.59 20.81 -0.90
N GLY A 125 10.30 21.12 -0.65
CA GLY A 125 9.78 22.48 -0.62
C GLY A 125 9.74 23.20 -1.98
N ASP A 126 10.03 22.50 -3.08
CA ASP A 126 10.06 23.08 -4.44
C ASP A 126 8.62 23.25 -4.98
N PRO A 127 8.15 24.50 -5.19
CA PRO A 127 6.80 24.76 -5.70
C PRO A 127 6.51 24.15 -7.07
N ALA A 128 7.53 23.85 -7.88
CA ALA A 128 7.36 23.18 -9.16
C ALA A 128 6.70 21.81 -9.00
N TYR A 129 7.04 21.05 -7.95
CA TYR A 129 6.39 19.76 -7.67
C TYR A 129 4.91 19.93 -7.34
N LEU A 130 4.53 20.97 -6.57
CA LEU A 130 3.12 21.24 -6.28
C LEU A 130 2.33 21.58 -7.55
N GLN A 131 2.93 22.32 -8.49
CA GLN A 131 2.31 22.60 -9.78
C GLN A 131 2.10 21.33 -10.62
N VAL A 132 3.09 20.44 -10.66
CA VAL A 132 2.95 19.15 -11.36
C VAL A 132 1.87 18.29 -10.70
N ALA A 133 1.83 18.24 -9.36
CA ALA A 133 0.77 17.56 -8.62
C ALA A 133 -0.61 18.11 -8.98
N HIS A 134 -0.75 19.43 -9.11
CA HIS A 134 -2.00 20.10 -9.50
C HIS A 134 -2.47 19.70 -10.89
N GLU A 135 -1.57 19.60 -11.85
CA GLU A 135 -1.91 19.19 -13.21
C GLU A 135 -2.35 17.73 -13.30
N TYR A 136 -1.70 16.82 -12.57
CA TYR A 136 -2.12 15.42 -12.51
C TYR A 136 -3.44 15.24 -11.76
N VAL A 137 -3.68 15.98 -10.67
CA VAL A 137 -4.96 15.85 -9.95
C VAL A 137 -6.13 16.37 -10.79
N LYS A 138 -5.97 17.46 -11.55
CA LYS A 138 -6.97 17.92 -12.52
C LYS A 138 -7.33 16.87 -13.55
N LYS A 139 -6.34 16.13 -14.07
CA LYS A 139 -6.58 15.01 -15.00
C LYS A 139 -7.39 13.90 -14.31
N SER A 140 -6.99 13.50 -13.10
CA SER A 140 -7.69 12.43 -12.36
C SER A 140 -9.16 12.77 -12.07
N LEU A 141 -9.46 14.02 -11.75
CA LEU A 141 -10.83 14.51 -11.49
C LEU A 141 -11.73 14.44 -12.73
N ARG A 142 -11.19 14.47 -13.95
CA ARG A 142 -11.96 14.33 -15.20
C ARG A 142 -12.32 12.88 -15.52
N CYS A 143 -11.63 11.93 -14.89
CA CYS A 143 -11.75 10.52 -15.21
C CYS A 143 -12.57 9.73 -14.16
N MET A 144 -13.05 10.36 -13.08
CA MET A 144 -13.86 9.70 -12.05
C MET A 144 -15.04 8.92 -12.63
N THR A 145 -15.23 7.69 -12.16
CA THR A 145 -16.16 6.73 -12.75
C THR A 145 -17.40 6.47 -11.91
N ARG A 146 -17.41 6.90 -10.63
CA ARG A 146 -18.43 6.61 -9.63
C ARG A 146 -18.65 5.11 -9.37
N ARG A 147 -17.68 4.25 -9.72
CA ARG A 147 -17.78 2.79 -9.57
C ARG A 147 -17.21 2.27 -8.25
N SER A 148 -16.26 3.00 -7.67
CA SER A 148 -15.54 2.61 -6.46
C SER A 148 -15.32 3.82 -5.56
N ILE A 149 -15.22 3.57 -4.26
CA ILE A 149 -15.20 4.60 -3.21
C ILE A 149 -13.84 4.73 -2.51
N THR A 150 -12.81 4.02 -2.95
CA THR A 150 -11.54 3.94 -2.21
C THR A 150 -10.53 4.97 -2.65
N PHE A 151 -9.52 5.20 -1.80
CA PHE A 151 -8.40 6.08 -2.12
C PHE A 151 -7.59 5.56 -3.32
N LEU A 152 -7.32 4.25 -3.35
CA LEU A 152 -6.41 3.65 -4.33
C LEU A 152 -7.09 3.34 -5.66
N CYS A 153 -8.32 2.85 -5.63
CA CYS A 153 -9.01 2.30 -6.79
C CYS A 153 -10.39 2.93 -7.02
N GLY A 154 -10.59 4.19 -6.62
CA GLY A 154 -11.90 4.83 -6.64
C GLY A 154 -11.86 6.34 -6.60
N ASP A 155 -13.06 6.94 -6.59
CA ASP A 155 -13.22 8.40 -6.69
C ASP A 155 -12.73 9.13 -5.41
N ALA A 156 -12.57 8.43 -4.29
CA ALA A 156 -12.11 9.05 -3.05
C ALA A 156 -10.64 9.50 -3.14
N GLY A 157 -9.80 8.81 -3.91
CA GLY A 157 -8.41 9.22 -4.15
C GLY A 157 -8.33 10.60 -4.80
N PRO A 158 -8.87 10.78 -6.03
CA PRO A 158 -8.86 12.06 -6.72
C PRO A 158 -9.43 13.21 -5.87
N LEU A 159 -10.53 12.97 -5.14
CA LEU A 159 -11.14 13.99 -4.29
C LEU A 159 -10.27 14.36 -3.08
N ALA A 160 -9.74 13.37 -2.35
CA ALA A 160 -8.91 13.61 -1.16
C ALA A 160 -7.59 14.30 -1.52
N VAL A 161 -6.91 13.83 -2.57
CA VAL A 161 -5.66 14.45 -3.05
C VAL A 161 -5.93 15.86 -3.59
N ALA A 162 -7.04 16.08 -4.29
CA ALA A 162 -7.41 17.43 -4.75
C ALA A 162 -7.67 18.37 -3.57
N ALA A 163 -8.42 17.94 -2.56
CA ALA A 163 -8.68 18.76 -1.37
C ALA A 163 -7.39 19.29 -0.74
N VAL A 164 -6.40 18.41 -0.56
CA VAL A 164 -5.10 18.78 0.03
C VAL A 164 -4.28 19.68 -0.89
N ILE A 165 -4.21 19.39 -2.20
CA ILE A 165 -3.48 20.24 -3.16
C ILE A 165 -4.08 21.64 -3.22
N TYR A 166 -5.41 21.74 -3.32
CA TYR A 166 -6.09 23.04 -3.37
C TYR A 166 -5.96 23.81 -2.05
N HIS A 167 -5.92 23.12 -0.91
CA HIS A 167 -5.59 23.74 0.38
C HIS A 167 -4.18 24.33 0.40
N LYS A 168 -3.16 23.57 -0.04
CA LYS A 168 -1.76 24.06 -0.15
C LYS A 168 -1.63 25.23 -1.12
N LEU A 169 -2.44 25.27 -2.18
CA LEU A 169 -2.54 26.38 -3.13
C LEU A 169 -3.36 27.58 -2.61
N GLN A 170 -3.74 27.60 -1.33
CA GLN A 170 -4.53 28.66 -0.70
C GLN A 170 -5.91 28.87 -1.34
N ASN A 171 -6.46 27.81 -1.96
CA ASN A 171 -7.77 27.82 -2.59
C ASN A 171 -8.77 27.01 -1.76
N GLN A 172 -9.16 27.61 -0.63
CA GLN A 172 -9.97 26.96 0.41
C GLN A 172 -11.36 26.57 -0.09
N LYS A 173 -12.00 27.40 -0.93
CA LYS A 173 -13.33 27.12 -1.48
C LYS A 173 -13.36 25.82 -2.29
N GLN A 174 -12.36 25.59 -3.13
CA GLN A 174 -12.28 24.39 -3.96
C GLN A 174 -11.88 23.18 -3.11
N ALA A 175 -11.01 23.38 -2.11
CA ALA A 175 -10.67 22.33 -1.16
C ALA A 175 -11.91 21.81 -0.42
N GLU A 176 -12.77 22.72 0.05
CA GLU A 176 -14.04 22.39 0.72
C GLU A 176 -15.04 21.70 -0.21
N ASP A 177 -15.16 22.09 -1.48
CA ASP A 177 -16.00 21.39 -2.47
C ASP A 177 -15.61 19.91 -2.59
N TYR A 178 -14.31 19.62 -2.68
CA TYR A 178 -13.83 18.25 -2.80
C TYR A 178 -14.06 17.44 -1.51
N ILE A 179 -13.92 18.06 -0.33
CA ILE A 179 -14.25 17.42 0.95
C ILE A 179 -15.74 17.04 1.01
N ILE A 180 -16.62 17.96 0.65
CA ILE A 180 -18.07 17.72 0.62
C ILE A 180 -18.41 16.56 -0.32
N ARG A 181 -17.80 16.53 -1.50
CA ARG A 181 -17.99 15.44 -2.47
C ARG A 181 -17.46 14.10 -1.96
N LEU A 182 -16.32 14.10 -1.27
CA LEU A 182 -15.74 12.91 -0.64
C LEU A 182 -16.67 12.33 0.43
N LEU A 183 -17.27 13.17 1.27
CA LEU A 183 -18.25 12.75 2.28
C LEU A 183 -19.49 12.10 1.64
N HIS A 184 -19.93 12.61 0.49
CA HIS A 184 -21.08 12.07 -0.24
C HIS A 184 -20.80 10.78 -1.04
N LEU A 185 -19.54 10.32 -1.15
CA LEU A 185 -19.22 9.05 -1.80
C LEU A 185 -19.73 7.85 -1.00
N HIS A 186 -19.67 7.93 0.33
CA HIS A 186 -20.15 6.85 1.18
C HIS A 186 -21.67 6.87 1.25
N LYS A 187 -22.28 6.00 0.46
CA LYS A 187 -23.64 5.53 0.69
C LYS A 187 -23.52 4.25 1.50
N ALA A 188 -24.44 4.02 2.43
CA ALA A 188 -24.56 2.77 3.17
C ALA A 188 -24.97 1.61 2.24
N ASP A 189 -24.13 1.28 1.26
CA ASP A 189 -24.30 0.14 0.38
C ASP A 189 -23.71 -1.09 1.08
N PRO A 190 -24.54 -2.07 1.45
CA PRO A 190 -24.08 -3.28 2.11
C PRO A 190 -23.20 -4.16 1.21
N ARG A 191 -23.17 -3.92 -0.11
CA ARG A 191 -22.37 -4.69 -1.08
C ARG A 191 -20.90 -4.26 -1.14
N VAL A 192 -20.57 -3.11 -0.58
CA VAL A 192 -19.17 -2.65 -0.53
C VAL A 192 -18.37 -3.59 0.38
N PRO A 193 -17.22 -4.12 -0.07
CA PRO A 193 -16.37 -4.95 0.77
C PRO A 193 -15.72 -4.12 1.88
N ASP A 194 -14.94 -4.76 2.76
CA ASP A 194 -14.32 -4.08 3.91
C ASP A 194 -12.83 -3.80 3.71
N GLU A 195 -12.18 -4.41 2.71
CA GLU A 195 -10.74 -4.33 2.50
C GLU A 195 -10.24 -2.99 1.93
N LEU A 196 -8.93 -2.87 1.72
CA LEU A 196 -8.28 -1.58 1.47
C LEU A 196 -8.42 -1.10 0.01
N LEU A 197 -8.40 -2.00 -0.97
CA LEU A 197 -8.35 -1.56 -2.37
C LEU A 197 -9.74 -1.17 -2.90
N TYR A 198 -10.80 -1.85 -2.48
CA TYR A 198 -12.16 -1.65 -2.98
C TYR A 198 -13.22 -1.46 -1.88
N GLY A 199 -12.82 -1.58 -0.61
CA GLY A 199 -13.72 -1.60 0.52
C GLY A 199 -13.74 -0.36 1.40
N ARG A 200 -14.49 -0.47 2.50
CA ARG A 200 -14.71 0.61 3.47
C ARG A 200 -13.40 1.12 4.08
N MET A 201 -12.38 0.27 4.26
CA MET A 201 -11.08 0.71 4.77
C MET A 201 -10.30 1.55 3.77
N GLY A 202 -10.44 1.27 2.47
CA GLY A 202 -9.91 2.13 1.41
C GLY A 202 -10.54 3.52 1.36
N TYR A 203 -11.84 3.61 1.66
CA TYR A 203 -12.52 4.90 1.82
C TYR A 203 -12.06 5.63 3.08
N LEU A 204 -11.96 4.92 4.21
CA LEU A 204 -11.47 5.48 5.46
C LEU A 204 -10.04 6.03 5.32
N SER A 205 -9.17 5.35 4.58
CA SER A 205 -7.83 5.87 4.26
C SER A 205 -7.89 7.27 3.61
N ALA A 206 -8.84 7.53 2.72
CA ALA A 206 -8.99 8.83 2.07
C ALA A 206 -9.45 9.93 3.04
N LEU A 207 -10.36 9.59 3.96
CA LEU A 207 -10.84 10.51 4.99
C LEU A 207 -9.70 10.95 5.92
N ILE A 208 -8.91 9.98 6.37
CA ILE A 208 -7.82 10.24 7.32
C ILE A 208 -6.67 10.98 6.62
N PHE A 209 -6.42 10.70 5.35
CA PHE A 209 -5.47 11.46 4.54
C PHE A 209 -5.81 12.96 4.55
N VAL A 210 -7.08 13.34 4.38
CA VAL A 210 -7.52 14.74 4.46
C VAL A 210 -7.21 15.32 5.84
N ASN A 211 -7.72 14.73 6.93
CA ASN A 211 -7.50 15.29 8.27
C ASN A 211 -6.01 15.45 8.61
N LYS A 212 -5.19 14.46 8.27
CA LYS A 212 -3.75 14.50 8.54
C LYS A 212 -3.04 15.65 7.80
N HIS A 213 -3.38 15.89 6.53
CA HIS A 213 -2.73 16.93 5.74
C HIS A 213 -3.24 18.35 6.03
N PHE A 214 -4.46 18.49 6.54
CA PHE A 214 -4.97 19.77 7.02
C PHE A 214 -4.49 20.10 8.44
N GLY A 215 -4.12 19.09 9.24
CA GLY A 215 -3.70 19.28 10.63
C GLY A 215 -4.84 19.59 11.59
N GLU A 216 -6.09 19.49 11.12
CA GLU A 216 -7.32 19.73 11.87
C GLU A 216 -8.45 18.79 11.41
N GLU A 217 -9.53 18.71 12.19
CA GLU A 217 -10.69 17.88 11.86
C GLU A 217 -11.53 18.53 10.75
N LYS A 218 -11.25 18.16 9.49
CA LYS A 218 -12.08 18.53 8.32
C LYS A 218 -13.15 17.49 8.01
N ILE A 219 -12.82 16.22 8.22
CA ILE A 219 -13.75 15.11 8.19
C ILE A 219 -14.24 14.89 9.62
N PRO A 220 -15.56 14.99 9.87
CA PRO A 220 -16.12 14.79 11.19
C PRO A 220 -15.77 13.43 11.78
N GLN A 221 -15.38 13.42 13.05
CA GLN A 221 -15.04 12.19 13.77
C GLN A 221 -16.20 11.19 13.83
N SER A 222 -17.44 11.69 13.87
CA SER A 222 -18.65 10.86 13.81
C SER A 222 -18.77 10.08 12.49
N HIS A 223 -18.34 10.67 11.36
CA HIS A 223 -18.36 10.00 10.06
C HIS A 223 -17.32 8.87 9.98
N ILE A 224 -16.12 9.11 10.52
CA ILE A 224 -15.07 8.09 10.67
C ILE A 224 -15.56 6.93 11.54
N GLN A 225 -16.20 7.23 12.67
CA GLN A 225 -16.75 6.23 13.58
C GLN A 225 -17.85 5.39 12.90
N GLN A 226 -18.76 6.01 12.15
CA GLN A 226 -19.82 5.30 11.41
C GLN A 226 -19.26 4.28 10.42
N VAL A 227 -18.18 4.62 9.70
CA VAL A 227 -17.51 3.69 8.78
C VAL A 227 -16.92 2.50 9.55
N CYS A 228 -16.28 2.74 10.70
CA CYS A 228 -15.71 1.68 11.52
C CYS A 228 -16.78 0.77 12.13
N GLU A 229 -17.88 1.35 12.61
CA GLU A 229 -19.03 0.59 13.13
C GLU A 229 -19.64 -0.33 12.07
N ALA A 230 -19.78 0.16 10.83
CA ALA A 230 -20.25 -0.64 9.70
C ALA A 230 -19.32 -1.83 9.40
N VAL A 231 -17.99 -1.61 9.45
CA VAL A 231 -16.99 -2.67 9.22
C VAL A 231 -17.01 -3.71 10.34
N VAL A 232 -17.15 -3.30 11.60
CA VAL A 232 -17.26 -4.24 12.73
C VAL A 232 -18.55 -5.07 12.60
N ALA A 233 -19.68 -4.43 12.32
CA ALA A 233 -20.97 -5.13 12.16
C ALA A 233 -20.94 -6.12 10.98
N SER A 234 -20.33 -5.73 9.86
CA SER A 234 -20.08 -6.61 8.70
C SER A 234 -19.26 -7.85 9.10
N GLY A 235 -18.16 -7.62 9.83
CA GLY A 235 -17.26 -8.69 10.26
C GLY A 235 -17.88 -9.68 11.25
N GLU A 236 -18.65 -9.19 12.23
CA GLU A 236 -19.38 -10.03 13.19
C GLU A 236 -20.45 -10.88 12.47
N SER A 237 -21.16 -10.28 11.51
CA SER A 237 -22.18 -10.95 10.70
C SER A 237 -21.59 -12.08 9.87
N LEU A 238 -20.48 -11.83 9.17
CA LEU A 238 -19.84 -12.86 8.35
C LEU A 238 -19.22 -13.96 9.22
N ALA A 239 -18.59 -13.61 10.34
CA ALA A 239 -18.04 -14.59 11.28
C ALA A 239 -19.12 -15.55 11.79
N LYS A 240 -20.30 -15.02 12.16
CA LYS A 240 -21.45 -15.84 12.56
C LYS A 240 -21.95 -16.72 11.42
N LYS A 241 -22.16 -16.15 10.22
CA LYS A 241 -22.68 -16.87 9.05
C LYS A 241 -21.78 -18.03 8.62
N ARG A 242 -20.46 -17.89 8.80
CA ARG A 242 -19.44 -18.86 8.38
C ARG A 242 -18.93 -19.72 9.54
N ASN A 243 -19.54 -19.64 10.73
CA ASN A 243 -19.18 -20.38 11.94
C ASN A 243 -17.72 -20.16 12.40
N PHE A 244 -17.21 -18.94 12.24
CA PHE A 244 -15.89 -18.54 12.74
C PHE A 244 -15.90 -18.00 14.17
N THR A 245 -17.06 -17.63 14.73
CA THR A 245 -17.15 -16.87 16.00
C THR A 245 -16.37 -17.49 17.17
N ALA A 246 -16.25 -18.82 17.23
CA ALA A 246 -15.47 -19.50 18.26
C ALA A 246 -13.94 -19.34 18.12
N LYS A 247 -13.45 -19.04 16.92
CA LYS A 247 -12.03 -18.85 16.59
C LYS A 247 -11.66 -17.38 16.39
N SER A 248 -12.53 -16.63 15.74
CA SER A 248 -12.35 -15.23 15.36
C SER A 248 -13.71 -14.52 15.39
N PRO A 249 -13.92 -13.57 16.32
CA PRO A 249 -15.17 -12.80 16.39
C PRO A 249 -15.49 -11.98 15.14
N LEU A 250 -14.47 -11.55 14.39
CA LEU A 250 -14.60 -10.88 13.10
C LEU A 250 -14.06 -11.77 11.98
N MET A 251 -14.70 -11.71 10.81
CA MET A 251 -14.19 -12.33 9.59
C MET A 251 -14.58 -11.51 8.37
N TYR A 252 -13.73 -11.49 7.35
CA TYR A 252 -13.95 -10.72 6.12
C TYR A 252 -13.59 -11.57 4.90
N GLU A 253 -14.30 -11.35 3.80
CA GLU A 253 -14.03 -12.00 2.52
C GLU A 253 -14.07 -10.99 1.38
N TRP A 254 -13.25 -11.21 0.37
CA TRP A 254 -13.28 -10.48 -0.89
C TRP A 254 -13.07 -11.48 -2.01
N TYR A 255 -13.83 -11.36 -3.10
CA TYR A 255 -13.78 -12.30 -4.24
C TYR A 255 -13.81 -13.79 -3.81
N GLN A 256 -14.72 -14.11 -2.88
CA GLN A 256 -14.98 -15.47 -2.37
C GLN A 256 -13.82 -16.12 -1.57
N GLU A 257 -12.81 -15.33 -1.18
CA GLU A 257 -11.64 -15.81 -0.45
C GLU A 257 -11.47 -15.03 0.86
N TYR A 258 -10.94 -15.71 1.88
CA TYR A 258 -10.57 -15.10 3.17
C TYR A 258 -9.12 -14.61 3.13
N TYR A 259 -8.89 -13.46 2.49
CA TYR A 259 -7.57 -12.88 2.36
C TYR A 259 -6.96 -12.49 3.71
N VAL A 260 -5.67 -12.72 3.89
CA VAL A 260 -4.96 -12.46 5.16
C VAL A 260 -4.16 -11.15 5.12
N GLY A 261 -3.56 -10.81 3.98
CA GLY A 261 -2.62 -9.69 3.82
C GLY A 261 -3.24 -8.29 3.93
N ALA A 262 -2.43 -7.25 3.71
CA ALA A 262 -2.82 -5.86 3.94
C ALA A 262 -3.75 -5.26 2.87
N ALA A 263 -3.61 -5.68 1.60
CA ALA A 263 -4.39 -5.09 0.51
C ALA A 263 -5.87 -5.52 0.57
N HIS A 264 -6.13 -6.83 0.58
CA HIS A 264 -7.48 -7.38 0.45
C HIS A 264 -8.01 -8.05 1.72
N GLY A 265 -7.24 -8.03 2.80
CA GLY A 265 -7.38 -9.01 3.86
C GLY A 265 -7.43 -8.49 5.27
N LEU A 266 -7.48 -9.47 6.17
CA LEU A 266 -7.65 -9.30 7.60
C LEU A 266 -6.62 -8.34 8.22
N ALA A 267 -5.34 -8.45 7.83
CA ALA A 267 -4.29 -7.61 8.41
C ALA A 267 -4.52 -6.12 8.13
N GLY A 268 -4.95 -5.76 6.91
CA GLY A 268 -5.25 -4.37 6.57
C GLY A 268 -6.46 -3.84 7.35
N ILE A 269 -7.52 -4.64 7.44
CA ILE A 269 -8.74 -4.26 8.16
C ILE A 269 -8.47 -4.09 9.66
N TYR A 270 -7.81 -5.06 10.29
CA TYR A 270 -7.52 -4.99 11.72
C TYR A 270 -6.50 -3.89 12.05
N TYR A 271 -5.53 -3.63 11.18
CA TYR A 271 -4.63 -2.47 11.34
C TYR A 271 -5.41 -1.16 11.46
N TYR A 272 -6.44 -0.95 10.64
CA TYR A 272 -7.29 0.24 10.70
C TYR A 272 -8.22 0.24 11.91
N LEU A 273 -8.84 -0.89 12.26
CA LEU A 273 -9.74 -0.97 13.44
C LEU A 273 -9.00 -0.72 14.77
N MET A 274 -7.69 -0.92 14.81
CA MET A 274 -6.85 -0.63 15.97
C MET A 274 -6.28 0.79 16.01
N GLN A 275 -6.62 1.66 15.04
CA GLN A 275 -6.10 3.02 15.04
C GLN A 275 -6.74 3.86 16.15
N PRO A 276 -5.94 4.62 16.91
CA PRO A 276 -6.47 5.50 17.93
C PRO A 276 -7.35 6.57 17.29
N GLY A 277 -8.45 6.92 17.96
CA GLY A 277 -9.37 7.94 17.48
C GLY A 277 -10.37 7.48 16.43
N PHE A 278 -10.39 6.21 15.98
CA PHE A 278 -11.38 5.77 14.98
C PHE A 278 -12.75 5.37 15.55
N GLY A 279 -12.93 5.52 16.86
CA GLY A 279 -14.23 5.31 17.52
C GLY A 279 -14.58 3.86 17.84
N VAL A 280 -13.65 2.91 17.67
CA VAL A 280 -13.83 1.53 18.20
C VAL A 280 -13.68 1.57 19.72
N SER A 281 -14.73 1.17 20.45
CA SER A 281 -14.70 1.19 21.91
C SER A 281 -13.68 0.22 22.48
N GLN A 282 -13.13 0.52 23.67
CA GLN A 282 -12.19 -0.37 24.36
C GLN A 282 -12.74 -1.78 24.55
N VAL A 283 -14.04 -1.90 24.84
CA VAL A 283 -14.72 -3.20 24.95
C VAL A 283 -14.67 -3.96 23.63
N LYS A 284 -14.98 -3.31 22.50
CA LYS A 284 -14.89 -3.95 21.16
C LYS A 284 -13.45 -4.25 20.75
N LEU A 285 -12.49 -3.40 21.10
CA LEU A 285 -11.08 -3.65 20.84
C LEU A 285 -10.62 -4.95 21.52
N HIS A 286 -10.90 -5.11 22.82
CA HIS A 286 -10.45 -6.28 23.57
C HIS A 286 -11.27 -7.55 23.31
N ASN A 287 -12.59 -7.45 23.15
CA ASN A 287 -13.46 -8.62 23.04
C ASN A 287 -13.69 -9.08 21.60
N THR A 288 -13.48 -8.20 20.62
CA THR A 288 -13.84 -8.48 19.22
C THR A 288 -12.62 -8.38 18.30
N VAL A 289 -11.89 -7.25 18.32
CA VAL A 289 -10.75 -7.03 17.43
C VAL A 289 -9.54 -7.87 17.83
N LYS A 290 -9.14 -7.83 19.11
CA LYS A 290 -7.95 -8.55 19.60
C LYS A 290 -7.99 -10.06 19.32
N PRO A 291 -9.05 -10.82 19.66
CA PRO A 291 -9.06 -12.25 19.39
C PRO A 291 -9.04 -12.57 17.88
N SER A 292 -9.54 -11.65 17.05
CA SER A 292 -9.47 -11.78 15.58
C SER A 292 -8.06 -11.50 15.03
N VAL A 293 -7.32 -10.58 15.64
CA VAL A 293 -5.89 -10.36 15.39
C VAL A 293 -5.08 -11.59 15.83
N ASP A 294 -5.38 -12.15 17.00
CA ASP A 294 -4.74 -13.37 17.51
C ASP A 294 -4.96 -14.55 16.56
N TYR A 295 -6.16 -14.67 15.98
CA TYR A 295 -6.43 -15.65 14.93
C TYR A 295 -5.52 -15.48 13.71
N VAL A 296 -5.30 -14.25 13.23
CA VAL A 296 -4.35 -14.00 12.12
C VAL A 296 -2.93 -14.40 12.50
N CYS A 297 -2.49 -14.12 13.74
CA CYS A 297 -1.16 -14.51 14.22
C CYS A 297 -0.95 -16.04 14.18
N GLN A 298 -2.00 -16.81 14.44
CA GLN A 298 -1.98 -18.29 14.36
C GLN A 298 -1.85 -18.82 12.93
N LEU A 299 -2.14 -18.01 11.89
CA LEU A 299 -2.01 -18.43 10.48
C LEU A 299 -0.56 -18.40 9.99
N LYS A 300 0.38 -17.89 10.79
CA LYS A 300 1.79 -17.78 10.45
C LYS A 300 2.39 -19.14 10.07
N PHE A 301 3.10 -19.18 8.96
CA PHE A 301 3.87 -20.35 8.53
C PHE A 301 5.06 -20.61 9.46
N PRO A 302 5.62 -21.83 9.46
CA PRO A 302 6.86 -22.13 10.20
C PRO A 302 8.04 -21.21 9.85
N SER A 303 8.04 -20.63 8.64
CA SER A 303 9.06 -19.66 8.21
C SER A 303 8.97 -18.30 8.89
N GLY A 304 7.81 -17.97 9.49
CA GLY A 304 7.49 -16.61 9.94
C GLY A 304 6.69 -15.77 8.93
N ASN A 305 6.49 -16.27 7.70
CA ASN A 305 5.65 -15.61 6.70
C ASN A 305 4.15 -15.91 6.92
N TYR A 306 3.27 -15.28 6.15
CA TYR A 306 1.82 -15.47 6.22
C TYR A 306 1.22 -15.92 4.88
N PRO A 307 0.17 -16.76 4.90
CA PRO A 307 -0.52 -17.20 3.69
C PRO A 307 -1.26 -16.05 3.00
N PRO A 308 -1.50 -16.10 1.68
CA PRO A 308 -2.32 -15.11 1.01
C PRO A 308 -3.79 -15.14 1.48
N CYS A 309 -4.33 -16.35 1.67
CA CYS A 309 -5.70 -16.63 2.12
C CYS A 309 -5.71 -17.70 3.22
N ILE A 310 -6.74 -17.75 4.05
CA ILE A 310 -6.92 -18.83 5.04
C ILE A 310 -6.93 -20.20 4.31
N GLY A 311 -6.15 -21.15 4.81
CA GLY A 311 -6.06 -22.50 4.24
C GLY A 311 -5.05 -22.65 3.10
N ASP A 312 -4.41 -21.58 2.63
CA ASP A 312 -3.28 -21.70 1.69
C ASP A 312 -2.05 -22.29 2.40
N THR A 313 -1.47 -23.34 1.81
CA THR A 313 -0.25 -24.01 2.31
C THR A 313 1.02 -23.57 1.58
N ARG A 314 0.88 -22.67 0.59
CA ARG A 314 1.97 -22.26 -0.29
C ARG A 314 2.69 -21.02 0.27
N ASP A 315 3.79 -21.27 0.95
CA ASP A 315 4.66 -20.22 1.46
C ASP A 315 5.56 -19.64 0.35
N LEU A 316 5.10 -18.54 -0.27
CA LEU A 316 5.69 -18.00 -1.50
C LEU A 316 5.71 -16.46 -1.59
N LEU A 317 4.70 -15.76 -1.08
CA LEU A 317 4.52 -14.33 -1.32
C LEU A 317 5.13 -13.53 -0.18
N ILE A 318 6.10 -12.67 -0.50
CA ILE A 318 6.73 -11.71 0.40
C ILE A 318 6.43 -10.32 -0.13
N HIS A 319 5.15 -9.94 -0.06
CA HIS A 319 4.64 -8.68 -0.61
C HIS A 319 3.87 -7.90 0.45
N TRP A 320 3.70 -6.59 0.25
CA TRP A 320 2.78 -5.80 1.05
C TRP A 320 1.33 -6.30 0.88
N CYS A 321 0.91 -6.60 -0.35
CA CYS A 321 -0.45 -7.09 -0.58
C CYS A 321 -0.72 -8.46 0.08
N HIS A 322 0.27 -9.36 0.08
CA HIS A 322 0.18 -10.71 0.62
C HIS A 322 1.52 -11.17 1.22
N GLY A 323 1.51 -11.45 2.53
CA GLY A 323 2.66 -11.96 3.28
C GLY A 323 3.14 -11.01 4.38
N ALA A 324 4.28 -11.37 4.97
CA ALA A 324 4.91 -10.66 6.08
C ALA A 324 5.04 -9.13 5.89
N PRO A 325 5.43 -8.59 4.70
CA PRO A 325 5.55 -7.14 4.54
C PRO A 325 4.24 -6.37 4.74
N GLY A 326 3.08 -6.98 4.51
CA GLY A 326 1.79 -6.35 4.81
C GLY A 326 1.31 -6.61 6.24
N VAL A 327 1.53 -7.82 6.74
CA VAL A 327 1.04 -8.24 8.06
C VAL A 327 1.76 -7.52 9.20
N ILE A 328 3.02 -7.14 9.01
CA ILE A 328 3.83 -6.45 10.03
C ILE A 328 3.17 -5.17 10.57
N TYR A 329 2.40 -4.44 9.76
CA TYR A 329 1.70 -3.23 10.20
C TYR A 329 0.61 -3.52 11.23
N MET A 330 -0.16 -4.60 11.02
CA MET A 330 -1.13 -5.08 12.01
C MET A 330 -0.43 -5.45 13.32
N LEU A 331 0.70 -6.16 13.24
CA LEU A 331 1.45 -6.61 14.42
C LEU A 331 2.05 -5.44 15.20
N VAL A 332 2.67 -4.48 14.51
CA VAL A 332 3.19 -3.24 15.11
C VAL A 332 2.07 -2.46 15.79
N GLN A 333 0.91 -2.33 15.14
CA GLN A 333 -0.23 -1.64 15.72
C GLN A 333 -0.82 -2.40 16.92
N ALA A 334 -0.93 -3.73 16.84
CA ALA A 334 -1.39 -4.57 17.93
C ALA A 334 -0.47 -4.44 19.16
N TYR A 335 0.85 -4.41 18.96
CA TYR A 335 1.79 -4.15 20.05
C TYR A 335 1.58 -2.77 20.68
N LYS A 336 1.41 -1.72 19.87
CA LYS A 336 1.16 -0.35 20.38
C LYS A 336 -0.12 -0.26 21.21
N VAL A 337 -1.17 -0.99 20.81
CA VAL A 337 -2.50 -0.91 21.45
C VAL A 337 -2.62 -1.83 22.66
N PHE A 338 -2.14 -3.06 22.55
CA PHE A 338 -2.35 -4.10 23.56
C PHE A 338 -1.13 -4.35 24.46
N GLY A 339 0.06 -3.88 24.07
CA GLY A 339 1.29 -4.00 24.88
C GLY A 339 1.85 -5.42 25.02
N GLU A 340 1.31 -6.41 24.30
CA GLU A 340 1.74 -7.80 24.42
C GLU A 340 2.97 -8.11 23.56
N GLN A 341 4.03 -8.60 24.19
CA GLN A 341 5.32 -8.87 23.57
C GLN A 341 5.25 -9.83 22.38
N GLN A 342 4.25 -10.72 22.32
CA GLN A 342 4.06 -11.64 21.20
C GLN A 342 3.92 -10.93 19.86
N TYR A 343 3.20 -9.80 19.81
CA TYR A 343 2.99 -9.06 18.57
C TYR A 343 4.30 -8.44 18.08
N LEU A 344 5.11 -7.91 19.00
CA LEU A 344 6.44 -7.41 18.65
C LEU A 344 7.34 -8.55 18.17
N ASN A 345 7.35 -9.70 18.85
CA ASN A 345 8.14 -10.85 18.42
C ASN A 345 7.78 -11.34 17.01
N ASP A 346 6.49 -11.36 16.68
CA ASP A 346 6.01 -11.71 15.34
C ASP A 346 6.41 -10.65 14.30
N ALA A 347 6.36 -9.36 14.64
CA ALA A 347 6.86 -8.29 13.77
C ALA A 347 8.38 -8.40 13.52
N LEU A 348 9.16 -8.77 14.54
CA LEU A 348 10.60 -9.04 14.41
C LEU A 348 10.85 -10.24 13.48
N GLN A 349 10.03 -11.30 13.57
CA GLN A 349 10.11 -12.45 12.66
C GLN A 349 9.77 -12.07 11.22
N CYS A 350 8.72 -11.25 11.00
CA CYS A 350 8.43 -10.68 9.68
C CYS A 350 9.67 -9.97 9.11
N ALA A 351 10.36 -9.14 9.90
CA ALA A 351 11.55 -8.44 9.44
C ALA A 351 12.69 -9.40 9.05
N GLU A 352 12.86 -10.53 9.74
CA GLU A 352 13.86 -11.55 9.35
C GLU A 352 13.50 -12.22 8.02
N VAL A 353 12.22 -12.59 7.81
CA VAL A 353 11.75 -13.14 6.53
C VAL A 353 11.97 -12.15 5.39
N ILE A 354 11.61 -10.88 5.60
CA ILE A 354 11.78 -9.83 4.60
C ILE A 354 13.25 -9.59 4.30
N TRP A 355 14.12 -9.62 5.31
CA TRP A 355 15.56 -9.47 5.10
C TRP A 355 16.13 -10.60 4.23
N GLN A 356 15.66 -11.83 4.42
CA GLN A 356 16.16 -12.99 3.68
C GLN A 356 15.55 -13.11 2.27
N HIS A 357 14.29 -12.70 2.08
CA HIS A 357 13.50 -13.01 0.88
C HIS A 357 12.78 -11.82 0.26
N GLY A 358 13.01 -10.61 0.75
CA GLY A 358 12.31 -9.39 0.33
C GLY A 358 12.90 -8.67 -0.88
N LEU A 359 14.06 -9.11 -1.40
CA LEU A 359 14.61 -8.64 -2.68
C LEU A 359 13.96 -9.43 -3.82
N LEU A 360 12.92 -8.87 -4.43
CA LEU A 360 12.02 -9.65 -5.29
C LEU A 360 12.48 -9.67 -6.75
N LYS A 361 12.46 -10.85 -7.39
CA LYS A 361 12.55 -10.97 -8.86
C LYS A 361 11.39 -10.25 -9.57
N LYS A 362 10.29 -10.02 -8.86
CA LYS A 362 9.08 -9.36 -9.37
C LYS A 362 9.33 -7.89 -9.72
N GLY A 363 10.23 -7.20 -9.02
CA GLY A 363 10.54 -5.80 -9.28
C GLY A 363 10.72 -4.97 -8.01
N TYR A 364 10.65 -3.65 -8.18
CA TYR A 364 11.03 -2.68 -7.15
C TYR A 364 9.84 -1.90 -6.57
N GLY A 365 8.62 -2.06 -7.11
CA GLY A 365 7.44 -1.29 -6.70
C GLY A 365 7.00 -1.45 -5.24
N LEU A 366 5.88 -0.80 -4.88
CA LEU A 366 5.38 -0.75 -3.51
C LEU A 366 4.47 -1.94 -3.14
N CYS A 367 3.57 -2.36 -4.04
CA CYS A 367 2.58 -3.39 -3.72
C CYS A 367 3.24 -4.77 -3.46
N HIS A 368 4.26 -5.07 -4.26
CA HIS A 368 4.91 -6.38 -4.31
C HIS A 368 6.31 -6.29 -4.94
N GLY A 369 7.09 -5.30 -4.49
CA GLY A 369 8.46 -5.05 -4.91
C GLY A 369 9.37 -4.72 -3.72
N THR A 370 10.67 -4.59 -4.00
CA THR A 370 11.68 -4.33 -2.97
C THR A 370 11.42 -3.03 -2.19
N ALA A 371 10.99 -1.94 -2.83
CA ALA A 371 10.72 -0.68 -2.12
C ALA A 371 9.58 -0.83 -1.10
N GLY A 372 8.48 -1.49 -1.50
CA GLY A 372 7.37 -1.78 -0.60
C GLY A 372 7.78 -2.63 0.61
N ASN A 373 8.63 -3.62 0.36
CA ASN A 373 9.15 -4.47 1.43
C ASN A 373 10.06 -3.71 2.40
N ALA A 374 10.81 -2.71 1.93
CA ALA A 374 11.70 -1.91 2.76
C ALA A 374 10.96 -1.08 3.82
N TYR A 375 9.72 -0.67 3.53
CA TYR A 375 8.89 0.06 4.47
C TYR A 375 8.55 -0.72 5.74
N ALA A 376 8.53 -2.05 5.68
CA ALA A 376 8.38 -2.88 6.87
C ALA A 376 9.50 -2.63 7.90
N PHE A 377 10.74 -2.42 7.41
CA PHE A 377 11.86 -2.06 8.29
C PHE A 377 11.70 -0.65 8.85
N LEU A 378 11.22 0.31 8.06
CA LEU A 378 10.98 1.67 8.54
C LEU A 378 9.87 1.71 9.60
N ALA A 379 8.79 0.96 9.42
CA ALA A 379 7.73 0.83 10.42
C ALA A 379 8.26 0.27 11.75
N LEU A 380 9.12 -0.75 11.69
CA LEU A 380 9.72 -1.37 12.86
C LEU A 380 10.81 -0.50 13.49
N TYR A 381 11.60 0.22 12.69
CA TYR A 381 12.55 1.24 13.17
C TYR A 381 11.81 2.33 13.94
N ASN A 382 10.74 2.89 13.37
CA ASN A 382 9.98 3.96 14.00
C ASN A 382 9.28 3.51 15.29
N LEU A 383 8.97 2.22 15.44
CA LEU A 383 8.51 1.65 16.70
C LEU A 383 9.65 1.46 17.72
N THR A 384 10.75 0.82 17.30
CA THR A 384 11.75 0.25 18.24
C THR A 384 12.96 1.13 18.46
N GLN A 385 13.19 2.12 17.58
CA GLN A 385 14.42 2.91 17.48
C GLN A 385 15.69 2.06 17.31
N ASN A 386 15.54 0.79 16.90
CA ASN A 386 16.67 -0.11 16.67
C ASN A 386 17.27 0.15 15.29
N MET A 387 18.50 0.68 15.29
CA MET A 387 19.26 1.06 14.10
C MET A 387 19.49 -0.08 13.10
N LYS A 388 19.37 -1.35 13.52
CA LYS A 388 19.37 -2.51 12.61
C LYS A 388 18.33 -2.36 11.50
N TYR A 389 17.13 -1.90 11.83
CA TYR A 389 16.05 -1.81 10.85
C TYR A 389 16.23 -0.62 9.91
N LEU A 390 16.73 0.51 10.40
CA LEU A 390 17.13 1.62 9.52
C LEU A 390 18.21 1.17 8.53
N TYR A 391 19.22 0.43 8.98
CA TYR A 391 20.24 -0.15 8.11
C TYR A 391 19.67 -1.07 7.04
N ARG A 392 18.75 -1.96 7.40
CA ARG A 392 18.10 -2.84 6.41
C ARG A 392 17.29 -2.05 5.38
N ALA A 393 16.59 -0.98 5.79
CA ALA A 393 15.93 -0.06 4.86
C ALA A 393 16.94 0.61 3.91
N CYS A 394 18.07 1.10 4.42
CA CYS A 394 19.15 1.68 3.60
C CYS A 394 19.72 0.66 2.60
N LYS A 395 19.90 -0.61 2.98
CA LYS A 395 20.36 -1.66 2.06
C LYS A 395 19.34 -2.01 0.98
N PHE A 396 18.05 -1.97 1.30
CA PHE A 396 17.00 -2.11 0.29
C PHE A 396 16.93 -0.89 -0.64
N ALA A 397 17.23 0.31 -0.13
CA ALA A 397 17.43 1.48 -0.99
C ALA A 397 18.66 1.32 -1.88
N GLU A 398 19.77 0.80 -1.36
CA GLU A 398 20.97 0.47 -2.16
C GLU A 398 20.61 -0.45 -3.35
N TRP A 399 19.77 -1.46 -3.12
CA TRP A 399 19.26 -2.32 -4.17
C TRP A 399 18.47 -1.54 -5.23
N CYS A 400 17.63 -0.60 -4.78
CA CYS A 400 16.83 0.28 -5.65
C CYS A 400 17.69 1.33 -6.39
N LEU A 401 18.87 1.71 -5.87
CA LEU A 401 19.81 2.58 -6.58
C LEU A 401 20.32 1.92 -7.88
N SER A 402 20.37 0.59 -7.91
CA SER A 402 20.66 -0.24 -9.09
C SER A 402 19.39 -0.63 -9.87
N TYR A 403 18.35 0.22 -9.86
CA TYR A 403 17.10 -0.03 -10.59
C TYR A 403 17.35 -0.47 -12.04
N GLY A 404 16.73 -1.59 -12.43
CA GLY A 404 16.86 -2.16 -13.78
C GLY A 404 18.08 -3.05 -14.02
N GLN A 405 19.01 -3.18 -13.05
CA GLN A 405 20.25 -3.93 -13.24
C GLN A 405 20.18 -5.41 -12.78
N HIS A 406 19.07 -5.81 -12.14
CA HIS A 406 18.94 -7.14 -11.51
C HIS A 406 18.14 -8.16 -12.33
N GLY A 407 17.82 -7.86 -13.60
CA GLY A 407 17.02 -8.75 -14.45
C GLY A 407 15.57 -8.93 -13.98
N CYS A 408 15.04 -8.00 -13.20
CA CYS A 408 13.63 -7.99 -12.81
C CYS A 408 12.71 -7.80 -14.03
N ARG A 409 11.50 -8.34 -13.95
CA ARG A 409 10.47 -8.11 -14.98
C ARG A 409 10.06 -6.65 -14.99
N THR A 410 9.73 -6.13 -16.17
CA THR A 410 9.03 -4.85 -16.32
C THR A 410 7.61 -4.99 -15.77
N PRO A 411 7.15 -4.10 -14.87
CA PRO A 411 5.76 -4.11 -14.38
C PRO A 411 4.75 -3.84 -15.49
N ASP A 412 3.50 -4.28 -15.30
CA ASP A 412 2.40 -4.05 -16.25
C ASP A 412 2.14 -2.53 -16.43
N THR A 413 2.30 -1.77 -15.35
CA THR A 413 2.29 -0.30 -15.37
C THR A 413 3.65 0.26 -14.89
N PRO A 414 4.67 0.35 -15.77
CA PRO A 414 6.07 0.57 -15.37
C PRO A 414 6.34 1.86 -14.59
N PHE A 415 5.45 2.84 -14.68
CA PHE A 415 5.59 4.17 -14.09
C PHE A 415 4.57 4.45 -12.96
N SER A 416 3.67 3.52 -12.65
CA SER A 416 2.65 3.72 -11.61
C SER A 416 3.24 3.74 -10.19
N LEU A 417 2.48 4.25 -9.22
CA LEU A 417 2.91 4.32 -7.83
C LEU A 417 3.03 2.94 -7.18
N PHE A 418 2.06 2.05 -7.37
CA PHE A 418 2.05 0.77 -6.64
C PHE A 418 2.85 -0.34 -7.31
N GLU A 419 3.03 -0.33 -8.63
CA GLU A 419 3.78 -1.36 -9.35
C GLU A 419 5.11 -0.86 -9.88
N GLY A 420 5.16 0.41 -10.27
CA GLY A 420 6.21 0.98 -11.10
C GLY A 420 7.18 1.91 -10.39
N MET A 421 7.86 2.70 -11.22
CA MET A 421 8.95 3.58 -10.86
C MET A 421 8.54 4.67 -9.86
N ALA A 422 7.32 5.22 -9.96
CA ALA A 422 6.84 6.24 -9.03
C ALA A 422 6.86 5.76 -7.58
N GLY A 423 6.55 4.49 -7.34
CA GLY A 423 6.63 3.88 -6.01
C GLY A 423 8.04 3.77 -5.47
N THR A 424 9.00 3.42 -6.33
CA THR A 424 10.41 3.38 -5.94
C THR A 424 10.92 4.78 -5.61
N ILE A 425 10.56 5.79 -6.43
CA ILE A 425 10.90 7.18 -6.18
C ILE A 425 10.32 7.65 -4.84
N TYR A 426 9.06 7.33 -4.56
CA TYR A 426 8.39 7.69 -3.31
C TYR A 426 9.18 7.16 -2.10
N PHE A 427 9.51 5.87 -2.09
CA PHE A 427 10.31 5.26 -1.02
C PHE A 427 11.68 5.92 -0.84
N LEU A 428 12.41 6.19 -1.93
CA LEU A 428 13.73 6.81 -1.85
C LEU A 428 13.65 8.24 -1.28
N ALA A 429 12.63 9.00 -1.65
CA ALA A 429 12.40 10.35 -1.13
C ALA A 429 12.00 10.31 0.36
N ASP A 430 11.13 9.38 0.73
CA ASP A 430 10.64 9.24 2.10
C ASP A 430 11.75 8.77 3.07
N LEU A 431 12.69 7.95 2.59
CA LEU A 431 13.86 7.53 3.33
C LEU A 431 14.79 8.70 3.72
N LEU A 432 14.73 9.85 3.04
CA LEU A 432 15.53 11.02 3.39
C LEU A 432 15.27 11.51 4.82
N VAL A 433 14.06 11.28 5.34
CA VAL A 433 13.70 11.56 6.73
C VAL A 433 13.07 10.30 7.36
N PRO A 434 13.88 9.31 7.76
CA PRO A 434 13.38 7.97 8.12
C PRO A 434 12.30 7.97 9.22
N THR A 435 12.42 8.91 10.17
CA THR A 435 11.48 9.05 11.31
C THR A 435 10.09 9.53 10.90
N LYS A 436 9.95 10.11 9.71
CA LYS A 436 8.67 10.55 9.14
C LYS A 436 8.14 9.61 8.07
N ALA A 437 8.94 8.61 7.66
CA ALA A 437 8.59 7.74 6.55
C ALA A 437 7.35 6.90 6.85
N LYS A 438 6.47 6.80 5.87
CA LYS A 438 5.17 6.12 5.95
C LYS A 438 4.85 5.44 4.63
N PHE A 439 4.45 4.16 4.66
CA PHE A 439 3.99 3.49 3.44
C PHE A 439 2.79 4.26 2.86
N PRO A 440 2.87 4.77 1.62
CA PRO A 440 1.89 5.71 1.10
C PRO A 440 0.52 5.07 0.91
N ALA A 441 -0.53 5.87 1.16
CA ALA A 441 -1.93 5.46 1.00
C ALA A 441 -2.34 4.23 1.84
N PHE A 442 -1.60 3.94 2.91
CA PHE A 442 -1.92 2.84 3.83
C PHE A 442 -1.50 3.14 5.27
N GLU A 443 -0.22 3.46 5.51
CA GLU A 443 0.29 3.72 6.86
C GLU A 443 -0.10 5.13 7.33
N LEU A 444 -0.47 5.26 8.61
CA LEU A 444 -1.03 6.46 9.20
C LEU A 444 -0.04 7.17 10.12
#